data_AF-A0A7S2JRQ6-F1
#
_entry.id   AF-A0A7S2JRQ6-F1
#
_cell.length_a   1.000
_cell.length_b   1.000
_cell.length_c   1.000
_cell.angle_alpha   90.00
_cell.angle_beta   90.00
_cell.angle_gamma   90.00
#
_symmetry.space_group_name_H-M   'P 1'
#
loop_
_entity.id
_entity.type
_entity.pdbx_description
1 polymer ?
#
loop_
_entity_poly.entity_id
_entity_poly.type
_entity_poly.pdbx_seq_one_letter_code
_entity_poly.pdbx_strand_id
1 'polypeptide(L)'
;MQRIDLTRLQTTDNIHKLLKMLGMAAQCEDSNPECPSWKKAGECERNPRFMLTSCRLSCGSCEKKDNSSVETCKNESPDHDCEYWSTMGECTGNEDFMRTACAKACGVCTVQEILRNDDDEIDDKDEL
;
A
#
# COMPACT_ATOMS: atom_id res chain seq x y z
N MET A 1 25.85 -7.49 2.05
CA MET A 1 25.23 -6.19 2.35
C MET A 1 24.45 -5.79 1.11
N GLN A 2 23.12 -5.70 1.20
CA GLN A 2 22.30 -5.23 0.07
C GLN A 2 22.62 -3.75 -0.19
N ARG A 3 22.89 -3.39 -1.43
CA ARG A 3 23.17 -2.00 -1.84
C ARG A 3 21.90 -1.43 -2.47
N ILE A 4 21.58 -0.20 -2.09
CA ILE A 4 20.43 0.51 -2.65
C ILE A 4 20.88 1.31 -3.88
N ASP A 5 20.29 1.04 -5.03
CA ASP A 5 20.46 1.83 -6.25
C ASP A 5 19.40 2.94 -6.28
N LEU A 6 19.81 4.16 -5.92
CA LEU A 6 18.91 5.32 -5.89
C LEU A 6 18.40 5.71 -7.29
N THR A 7 19.05 5.26 -8.38
CA THR A 7 18.61 5.59 -9.75
C THR A 7 17.31 4.91 -10.15
N ARG A 8 16.90 3.87 -9.42
CA ARG A 8 15.65 3.13 -9.60
C ARG A 8 14.48 3.67 -8.76
N LEU A 9 14.73 4.62 -7.84
CA LEU A 9 13.69 5.29 -7.05
C LEU A 9 13.06 6.44 -7.83
N GLN A 10 12.37 6.10 -8.91
CA GLN A 10 11.90 7.09 -9.89
C GLN A 10 10.54 7.71 -9.54
N THR A 11 9.88 7.21 -8.48
CA THR A 11 8.56 7.68 -8.06
C THR A 11 8.55 8.08 -6.59
N THR A 12 7.60 8.95 -6.22
CA THR A 12 7.35 9.31 -4.81
C THR A 12 6.92 8.10 -3.97
N ASP A 13 6.28 7.10 -4.59
CA ASP A 13 5.91 5.85 -3.92
C ASP A 13 7.16 5.06 -3.48
N ASN A 14 8.13 4.89 -4.37
CA ASN A 14 9.42 4.27 -4.04
C ASN A 14 10.15 5.01 -2.91
N ILE A 15 10.13 6.34 -2.92
CA ILE A 15 10.75 7.17 -1.89
C ILE A 15 10.03 7.00 -0.55
N HIS A 16 8.70 7.04 -0.51
CA HIS A 16 7.95 6.82 0.72
C HIS A 16 8.13 5.40 1.27
N LYS A 17 8.12 4.39 0.40
CA LYS A 17 8.44 2.99 0.76
C LYS A 17 9.85 2.86 1.34
N LEU A 18 10.83 3.55 0.75
CA LEU A 18 12.20 3.57 1.28
C LEU A 18 12.27 4.23 2.66
N LEU A 19 11.65 5.40 2.82
CA LEU A 19 11.59 6.08 4.12
C LEU A 19 10.93 5.19 5.17
N LYS A 20 9.90 4.43 4.79
CA LYS A 20 9.24 3.46 5.67
C LYS A 20 10.17 2.30 6.06
N MET A 21 10.87 1.68 5.12
CA MET A 21 11.86 0.63 5.42
C MET A 21 13.02 1.14 6.29
N LEU A 22 13.43 2.40 6.14
CA LEU A 22 14.45 3.04 6.97
C LEU A 22 13.93 3.46 8.36
N GLY A 23 12.67 3.16 8.70
CA GLY A 23 12.07 3.55 9.97
C GLY A 23 11.81 5.06 10.10
N MET A 24 11.85 5.79 8.99
CA MET A 24 11.56 7.23 8.92
C MET A 24 10.08 7.52 8.63
N ALA A 25 9.23 6.48 8.60
CA ALA A 25 7.78 6.68 8.50
C ALA A 25 7.27 7.47 9.70
N ALA A 26 6.54 8.54 9.41
CA ALA A 26 5.96 9.35 10.47
C ALA A 26 4.83 8.56 11.15
N GLN A 27 4.95 8.35 12.47
CA GLN A 27 3.96 7.61 13.24
C GLN A 27 2.59 8.28 13.16
N CYS A 28 1.56 7.50 12.84
CA CYS A 28 0.18 7.96 12.94
C CYS A 28 -0.22 8.05 14.42
N GLU A 29 -0.05 9.24 14.99
CA GLU A 29 -0.45 9.53 16.36
C GLU A 29 -0.86 10.99 16.48
N ASP A 30 -1.53 11.29 17.58
CA ASP A 30 -1.74 12.65 18.03
C ASP A 30 -0.55 13.07 18.89
N SER A 31 0.13 14.14 18.51
CA SER A 31 1.24 14.70 19.27
C SER A 31 0.77 15.57 20.44
N ASN A 32 -0.54 15.77 20.61
CA ASN A 32 -1.10 16.58 21.67
C ASN A 32 -2.36 15.92 22.28
N PRO A 33 -2.47 15.87 23.61
CA PRO A 33 -3.64 15.29 24.28
C PRO A 33 -4.96 16.02 23.98
N GLU A 34 -4.92 17.28 23.52
CA GLU A 34 -6.12 18.06 23.16
C GLU A 34 -6.63 17.79 21.74
N CYS A 35 -5.91 17.01 20.93
CA CYS A 35 -6.33 16.68 19.56
C CYS A 35 -7.78 16.17 19.47
N PRO A 36 -8.29 15.30 20.37
CA PRO A 36 -9.69 14.89 20.37
C PRO A 36 -10.67 16.05 20.63
N SER A 37 -10.31 16.99 21.51
CA SER A 37 -11.10 18.18 21.80
C SER A 37 -11.15 19.12 20.59
N TRP A 38 -9.99 19.39 19.98
CA TRP A 38 -9.88 20.23 18.78
C TRP A 38 -10.57 19.62 17.56
N LYS A 39 -10.50 18.30 17.39
CA LYS A 39 -11.31 17.59 16.40
C LYS A 39 -12.80 17.87 16.60
N LYS A 40 -13.31 17.72 17.84
CA LYS A 40 -14.73 18.00 18.16
C LYS A 40 -15.11 19.46 17.88
N ALA A 41 -14.17 20.39 18.02
CA ALA A 41 -14.34 21.79 17.68
C ALA A 41 -14.27 22.11 16.17
N GLY A 42 -13.98 21.11 15.33
CA GLY A 42 -13.88 21.26 13.87
C GLY A 42 -12.54 21.85 13.39
N GLU A 43 -11.47 21.71 14.19
CA GLU A 43 -10.15 22.23 13.81
C GLU A 43 -9.52 21.47 12.64
N CYS A 44 -9.93 20.23 12.37
CA CYS A 44 -9.44 19.48 11.21
C CYS A 44 -9.75 20.22 9.89
N GLU A 45 -10.89 20.90 9.82
CA GLU A 45 -11.32 21.68 8.66
C GLU A 45 -10.92 23.15 8.77
N ARG A 46 -10.96 23.73 9.97
CA ARG A 46 -10.65 25.15 10.21
C ARG A 46 -9.16 25.46 10.25
N ASN A 47 -8.35 24.51 10.75
CA ASN A 47 -6.91 24.61 10.87
C ASN A 47 -6.20 23.32 10.38
N PRO A 48 -6.41 22.95 9.11
CA PRO A 48 -5.94 21.68 8.57
C PRO A 48 -4.42 21.56 8.61
N ARG A 49 -3.68 22.66 8.40
CA ARG A 49 -2.21 22.59 8.32
C ARG A 49 -1.58 22.11 9.63
N PHE A 50 -2.04 22.66 10.76
CA PHE A 50 -1.61 22.24 12.08
C PHE A 50 -2.14 20.85 12.41
N MET A 51 -3.45 20.62 12.22
CA MET A 51 -4.09 19.39 12.63
C MET A 51 -3.61 18.15 11.85
N LEU A 52 -3.32 18.28 10.55
CA LEU A 52 -2.75 17.20 9.73
C LEU A 52 -1.27 16.91 10.05
N THR A 53 -0.62 17.73 10.88
CA THR A 53 0.75 17.49 11.35
C THR A 53 0.74 16.95 12.78
N SER A 54 -0.03 17.59 13.66
CA SER A 54 -0.03 17.32 15.11
C SER A 54 -1.15 16.41 15.59
N CYS A 55 -2.24 16.29 14.84
CA CYS A 55 -3.46 15.59 15.25
C CYS A 55 -3.95 14.62 14.17
N ARG A 56 -3.01 13.91 13.54
CA ARG A 56 -3.26 13.06 12.37
C ARG A 56 -4.24 11.95 12.67
N LEU A 57 -4.10 11.33 13.84
CA LEU A 57 -4.98 10.26 14.28
C LEU A 57 -6.39 10.80 14.53
N SER A 58 -6.50 11.88 15.29
CA SER A 58 -7.77 12.57 15.55
C SER A 58 -8.45 12.99 14.25
N CYS A 59 -7.75 13.60 13.30
CA CYS A 59 -8.35 14.02 12.03
C CYS A 59 -8.52 12.88 11.00
N GLY A 60 -8.15 11.65 11.33
CA GLY A 60 -8.28 10.52 10.41
C GLY A 60 -7.43 10.64 9.15
N SER A 61 -6.34 11.41 9.21
CA SER A 61 -5.42 11.64 8.09
C SER A 61 -4.29 10.61 8.01
N CYS A 62 -4.34 9.58 8.85
CA CYS A 62 -3.38 8.50 8.76
C CYS A 62 -3.63 7.64 7.53
N GLU A 63 -2.56 7.05 7.00
CA GLU A 63 -2.68 6.02 5.97
C GLU A 63 -3.64 4.94 6.48
N LYS A 64 -4.76 4.76 5.77
CA LYS A 64 -5.58 3.58 5.98
C LYS A 64 -4.72 2.42 5.53
N LYS A 65 -4.50 1.43 6.40
CA LYS A 65 -4.13 0.11 5.89
C LYS A 65 -5.27 -0.26 4.95
N ASP A 66 -4.97 -0.39 3.66
CA ASP A 66 -5.95 -0.86 2.69
C ASP A 66 -6.35 -2.27 3.12
N ASN A 67 -7.42 -2.33 3.91
CA ASN A 67 -8.16 -3.53 4.20
C ASN A 67 -9.05 -3.87 2.99
N SER A 68 -8.65 -3.45 1.80
CA SER A 68 -9.23 -3.93 0.55
C SER A 68 -8.77 -5.37 0.44
N SER A 69 -9.49 -6.25 1.14
CA SER A 69 -9.45 -7.69 0.96
C SER A 69 -10.05 -8.00 -0.41
N VAL A 70 -9.37 -7.57 -1.46
CA VAL A 70 -9.35 -8.38 -2.66
C VAL A 70 -8.62 -9.63 -2.21
N GLU A 71 -9.37 -10.61 -1.76
CA GLU A 71 -8.87 -11.83 -1.10
C GLU A 71 -7.86 -12.57 -1.99
N THR A 72 -7.92 -12.32 -3.30
CA THR A 72 -7.03 -12.85 -4.34
C THR A 72 -5.75 -12.03 -4.55
N CYS A 73 -5.65 -10.79 -4.04
CA CYS A 73 -4.48 -9.94 -4.24
C CYS A 73 -3.37 -10.32 -3.24
N LYS A 74 -2.51 -11.24 -3.66
CA LYS A 74 -1.36 -11.71 -2.89
C LYS A 74 -0.06 -11.54 -3.70
N ASN A 75 1.06 -11.62 -2.99
CA ASN A 75 2.33 -11.90 -3.64
C ASN A 75 2.49 -13.43 -3.73
N GLU A 76 3.00 -13.91 -4.85
CA GLU A 76 3.41 -15.32 -4.98
C GLU A 76 4.80 -15.55 -4.37
N SER A 77 5.66 -14.52 -4.39
CA SER A 77 6.92 -14.49 -3.66
C SER A 77 6.72 -14.04 -2.21
N PRO A 78 7.68 -14.33 -1.30
CA PRO A 78 7.59 -13.91 0.09
C PRO A 78 7.38 -12.40 0.23
N ASP A 79 6.43 -12.00 1.08
CA ASP A 79 6.03 -10.59 1.25
C ASP A 79 7.22 -9.67 1.55
N HIS A 80 8.17 -10.12 2.38
CA HIS A 80 9.38 -9.37 2.70
C HIS A 80 10.23 -9.06 1.45
N ASP A 81 10.38 -10.03 0.54
CA ASP A 81 11.18 -9.85 -0.66
C ASP A 81 10.47 -8.93 -1.64
N CYS A 82 9.15 -9.07 -1.78
CA CYS A 82 8.33 -8.17 -2.58
C CYS A 82 8.31 -6.74 -2.02
N GLU A 83 8.30 -6.54 -0.70
CA GLU A 83 8.44 -5.22 -0.06
C GLU A 83 9.80 -4.60 -0.40
N TYR A 84 10.88 -5.37 -0.30
CA TYR A 84 12.21 -4.93 -0.67
C TYR A 84 12.30 -4.58 -2.17
N TRP A 85 11.98 -5.52 -3.07
CA TRP A 85 12.09 -5.33 -4.52
C TRP A 85 11.20 -4.20 -5.03
N SER A 86 9.96 -4.10 -4.55
CA SER A 86 9.06 -3.01 -4.92
C SER A 86 9.66 -1.65 -4.52
N THR A 87 10.25 -1.56 -3.32
CA THR A 87 10.95 -0.35 -2.89
C THR A 87 12.15 -0.05 -3.79
N MET A 88 12.91 -1.08 -4.17
CA MET A 88 14.07 -0.98 -5.05
C MET A 88 13.73 -0.63 -6.51
N GLY A 89 12.46 -0.40 -6.85
CA GLY A 89 12.05 0.02 -8.20
C GLY A 89 11.89 -1.14 -9.17
N GLU A 90 11.82 -2.39 -8.69
CA GLU A 90 11.66 -3.54 -9.58
C GLU A 90 10.29 -3.55 -10.27
N CYS A 91 9.27 -2.92 -9.71
CA CYS A 91 7.95 -2.83 -10.37
C CYS A 91 8.01 -2.16 -11.75
N THR A 92 9.02 -1.32 -12.00
CA THR A 92 9.29 -0.71 -13.32
C THR A 92 10.51 -1.32 -14.00
N GLY A 93 11.56 -1.66 -13.24
CA GLY A 93 12.80 -2.22 -13.79
C GLY A 93 12.70 -3.69 -14.21
N ASN A 94 11.75 -4.43 -13.64
CA ASN A 94 11.53 -5.86 -13.85
C ASN A 94 10.01 -6.16 -13.80
N GLU A 95 9.26 -5.38 -14.57
CA GLU A 95 7.80 -5.32 -14.53
C GLU A 95 7.13 -6.70 -14.70
N ASP A 96 7.56 -7.51 -15.66
CA ASP A 96 6.95 -8.82 -15.96
C ASP A 96 7.06 -9.80 -14.77
N PHE A 97 8.26 -9.89 -14.18
CA PHE A 97 8.47 -10.71 -12.99
C PHE A 97 7.66 -10.17 -11.82
N MET A 98 7.71 -8.86 -11.59
CA MET A 98 7.08 -8.25 -10.43
C MET A 98 5.54 -8.27 -10.51
N ARG A 99 4.96 -8.22 -11.71
CA ARG A 99 3.52 -8.38 -11.93
C ARG A 99 3.00 -9.74 -11.51
N THR A 100 3.79 -10.80 -11.70
CA THR A 100 3.39 -12.17 -11.36
C THR A 100 3.80 -12.55 -9.93
N ALA A 101 5.05 -12.26 -9.57
CA ALA A 101 5.60 -12.63 -8.27
C ALA A 101 5.14 -11.70 -7.13
N CYS A 102 4.92 -10.42 -7.41
CA CYS A 102 4.77 -9.37 -6.40
C CYS A 102 3.62 -8.39 -6.73
N ALA A 103 2.54 -8.90 -7.34
CA ALA A 103 1.41 -8.10 -7.81
C ALA A 103 0.87 -7.13 -6.75
N LYS A 104 0.74 -7.64 -5.51
CA LYS A 104 0.28 -6.86 -4.35
C LYS A 104 1.27 -5.76 -3.99
N ALA A 105 2.56 -6.06 -3.89
CA ALA A 105 3.58 -5.06 -3.52
C ALA A 105 3.75 -3.96 -4.59
N CYS A 106 3.49 -4.28 -5.86
CA CYS A 106 3.48 -3.31 -6.95
C CYS A 106 2.15 -2.58 -7.14
N GLY A 107 1.10 -2.92 -6.39
CA GLY A 107 -0.21 -2.29 -6.51
C GLY A 107 -0.90 -2.55 -7.85
N VAL A 108 -0.52 -3.61 -8.56
CA VAL A 108 -1.04 -3.96 -9.90
C VAL A 108 -2.15 -5.00 -9.86
N CYS A 109 -2.68 -5.29 -8.67
CA CYS A 109 -3.88 -6.09 -8.51
C CYS A 109 -5.09 -5.37 -9.12
N THR A 110 -5.43 -5.69 -10.37
CA THR A 110 -6.68 -5.25 -10.99
C THR A 110 -7.68 -6.39 -11.02
N VAL A 111 -8.97 -6.07 -10.93
CA VAL A 111 -10.08 -7.03 -11.03
C VAL A 111 -10.02 -7.81 -12.37
N GLN A 112 -9.43 -7.22 -13.42
CA GLN A 112 -9.31 -7.82 -14.74
C GLN A 112 -8.38 -9.04 -14.82
N GLU A 113 -7.46 -9.24 -13.88
CA GLU A 113 -6.59 -10.43 -13.85
C GLU A 113 -7.18 -11.59 -13.02
N ILE A 114 -8.26 -11.34 -12.29
CA ILE A 114 -8.94 -12.37 -11.46
C ILE A 114 -9.89 -13.22 -12.34
N LEU A 115 -10.52 -12.62 -13.35
CA LEU A 115 -11.49 -13.29 -14.24
C LEU A 115 -10.85 -14.08 -15.41
N ARG A 116 -9.51 -14.18 -15.49
CA ARG A 116 -8.83 -14.98 -16.52
C ARG A 116 -8.46 -16.40 -16.07
N ASN A 117 -8.69 -16.73 -14.79
CA ASN A 117 -8.33 -18.03 -14.24
C ASN A 117 -9.55 -18.87 -13.81
N ASP A 118 -10.77 -18.41 -14.09
CA ASP A 118 -12.00 -19.19 -13.90
C ASP A 118 -12.40 -19.91 -15.22
N ASP A 119 -11.43 -20.49 -15.93
CA ASP A 119 -11.70 -21.50 -16.99
C ASP A 119 -11.88 -22.90 -16.35
N ASP A 120 -12.48 -22.97 -15.16
CA ASP A 120 -12.95 -24.22 -14.57
C ASP A 120 -14.30 -24.56 -15.22
N GLU A 121 -14.22 -25.32 -16.31
CA GLU A 121 -15.16 -26.35 -16.75
C GLU A 121 -16.56 -26.29 -16.09
N ILE A 122 -17.52 -25.61 -16.75
CA ILE A 122 -18.94 -25.88 -16.50
C ILE A 122 -19.20 -27.27 -17.07
N ASP A 123 -19.16 -28.28 -16.20
CA ASP A 123 -19.58 -29.64 -16.52
C ASP A 123 -21.11 -29.60 -16.67
N ASP A 124 -21.57 -29.30 -17.89
CA ASP A 124 -22.95 -29.44 -18.35
C ASP A 124 -23.33 -30.93 -18.35
N LYS A 125 -23.63 -31.48 -17.16
CA LYS A 125 -24.36 -32.74 -17.01
C LYS A 125 -25.26 -32.67 -15.80
N ASP A 126 -26.52 -32.35 -16.04
CA ASP A 126 -27.63 -33.19 -15.61
C ASP A 126 -28.91 -32.75 -16.33
N GLU A 127 -29.17 -33.39 -17.47
CA GLU A 127 -30.54 -33.69 -17.91
C GLU A 127 -31.12 -34.74 -16.97
N LEU A 128 -32.24 -34.41 -16.31
CA LEU A 128 -33.42 -35.28 -16.17
C LEU A 128 -34.64 -34.49 -15.65
#